data_AF-A0A674KDV0-F1
#
_entry.id   AF-A0A674KDV0-F1
#
_cell.length_a   1.000
_cell.length_b   1.000
_cell.length_c   1.000
_cell.angle_alpha   90.00
_cell.angle_beta   90.00
_cell.angle_gamma   90.00
#
_symmetry.space_group_name_H-M   'P 1'
#
loop_
_entity.id
_entity.type
_entity.pdbx_description
1 polymer ?
#
loop_
_entity_poly.entity_id
_entity_poly.type
_entity_poly.pdbx_seq_one_letter_code
_entity_poly.pdbx_strand_id
1 'polypeptide(L)' 'MIERRMNPHEGRSVINNGVKLRGSGFCIHMFYIRPVTYRGRIDKGQKIGEMLPMQRVYPGITSHVHVQNCNRFNVTRYL' A
#
# COMPACT_ATOMS: atom_id res chain seq x y z
N MET A 1 -4.02 -11.23 5.01
CA MET A 1 -2.96 -11.81 4.15
C MET A 1 -2.58 -10.84 3.05
N ILE A 2 -1.30 -10.83 2.67
CA ILE A 2 -0.80 -10.19 1.46
C ILE A 2 -1.09 -11.14 0.29
N GLU A 3 -1.93 -10.69 -0.65
CA GLU A 3 -2.41 -11.50 -1.78
C GLU A 3 -1.44 -11.43 -2.96
N ARG A 4 -1.01 -10.22 -3.32
CA ARG A 4 -0.10 -9.96 -4.44
C ARG A 4 0.48 -8.54 -4.42
N ARG A 5 1.53 -8.34 -5.23
CA ARG A 5 2.03 -7.02 -5.62
C ARG A 5 0.96 -6.24 -6.37
N MET A 6 0.90 -4.94 -6.10
CA MET A 6 0.08 -3.98 -6.85
C MET A 6 0.95 -2.76 -7.19
N ASN A 7 0.68 -2.13 -8.33
CA ASN A 7 1.36 -0.93 -8.77
C ASN A 7 0.31 0.21 -8.86
N PRO A 8 0.53 1.38 -8.21
CA PRO A 8 -0.41 2.50 -8.27
C PRO A 8 -0.50 3.20 -9.63
N HIS A 9 0.58 3.17 -10.42
CA HIS A 9 0.70 3.93 -11.67
C HIS A 9 1.07 3.02 -12.84
N GLU A 10 0.61 3.37 -14.04
CA GLU A 10 1.13 2.79 -15.28
C GLU A 10 2.49 3.44 -15.59
N GLY A 11 3.56 2.65 -15.69
CA GLY A 11 4.91 3.13 -15.99
C GLY A 11 5.96 2.91 -14.90
N ARG A 12 7.17 3.45 -15.12
CA ARG A 12 8.34 3.24 -14.26
C ARG A 12 8.59 4.44 -13.33
N SER A 13 7.78 4.55 -12.26
CA SER A 13 8.09 5.46 -11.15
C SER A 13 8.85 4.71 -10.04
N VAL A 14 9.81 5.37 -9.39
CA VAL A 14 10.59 4.78 -8.28
C VAL A 14 9.73 4.48 -7.05
N ILE A 15 8.54 5.10 -6.95
CA ILE A 15 7.56 4.80 -5.89
C ILE A 15 6.43 3.87 -6.38
N ASN A 16 6.53 3.27 -7.57
CA ASN A 16 5.51 2.40 -8.16
C ASN A 16 5.52 0.99 -7.55
N ASN A 17 5.10 0.90 -6.30
CA ASN A 17 5.06 -0.35 -5.57
C ASN A 17 3.98 -0.34 -4.48
N GLY A 18 3.50 -1.53 -4.14
CA GLY A 18 2.47 -1.73 -3.16
C GLY A 18 1.97 -3.17 -3.13
N VAL A 19 0.94 -3.39 -2.33
CA VAL A 19 0.34 -4.71 -2.12
C VAL A 19 -1.17 -4.64 -2.04
N LYS A 20 -1.81 -5.74 -2.42
CA LYS A 20 -3.21 -6.02 -2.07
C LYS A 20 -3.26 -6.85 -0.78
N LEU A 21 -4.01 -6.36 0.20
CA LEU A 21 -4.28 -7.04 1.45
C LEU A 21 -5.73 -7.49 1.46
N ARG A 22 -5.97 -8.72 1.92
CA ARG A 22 -7.30 -9.26 2.13
C ARG A 22 -7.37 -10.07 3.41
N GLY A 23 -8.44 -9.93 4.18
CA GLY A 23 -8.66 -10.70 5.42
C GLY A 23 -9.62 -10.01 6.36
N SER A 24 -10.28 -10.79 7.23
CA SER A 24 -11.17 -10.27 8.29
C SER A 24 -12.24 -9.29 7.79
N GLY A 25 -12.79 -9.53 6.60
CA GLY A 25 -13.77 -8.63 5.95
C GLY A 25 -13.16 -7.43 5.21
N PHE A 26 -11.85 -7.19 5.30
CA PHE A 26 -11.17 -6.11 4.61
C PHE A 26 -10.56 -6.55 3.27
N CYS A 27 -10.58 -5.63 2.30
CA CYS A 27 -9.81 -5.73 1.07
C CYS A 27 -9.29 -4.33 0.72
N ILE A 28 -7.98 -4.14 0.79
CA ILE A 28 -7.34 -2.84 0.49
C ILE A 28 -6.13 -2.99 -0.43
N HIS A 29 -5.86 -1.93 -1.18
CA HIS A 29 -4.57 -1.66 -1.79
C HIS A 29 -3.80 -0.69 -0.89
N MET A 30 -2.52 -0.99 -0.66
CA MET A 30 -1.60 -0.12 0.06
C MET A 30 -0.40 0.18 -0.84
N PHE A 31 -0.18 1.44 -1.16
CA PHE A 31 0.81 1.90 -2.12
C PHE A 31 1.92 2.75 -1.50
N TYR A 32 2.98 2.96 -2.26
CA TYR A 32 4.18 3.72 -1.89
C TYR A 32 4.96 3.06 -0.76
N ILE A 33 4.95 1.72 -0.75
CA ILE A 33 5.73 0.92 0.19
C ILE A 33 6.60 -0.11 -0.54
N ARG A 34 7.76 -0.42 0.05
CA ARG A 34 8.53 -1.63 -0.21
C ARG A 34 8.10 -2.69 0.80
N PRO A 35 7.22 -3.63 0.43
CA PRO A 35 6.71 -4.62 1.37
C PRO A 35 7.79 -5.64 1.74
N VAL A 36 7.70 -6.22 2.94
CA VAL A 36 8.62 -7.28 3.39
C VAL A 36 8.46 -8.56 2.57
N THR A 37 7.25 -8.82 2.08
CA THR A 37 6.91 -9.91 1.15
C THR A 37 5.72 -9.49 0.30
N TYR A 38 5.59 -10.06 -0.89
CA TYR A 38 4.44 -9.84 -1.77
C TYR A 38 3.33 -10.87 -1.62
N ARG A 39 3.53 -11.90 -0.79
CA ARG A 39 2.56 -12.96 -0.50
C ARG A 39 2.76 -13.48 0.93
N GLY A 40 1.67 -13.83 1.60
CA GLY A 40 1.73 -14.52 2.89
C GLY A 40 0.73 -13.99 3.92
N ARG A 41 0.71 -14.63 5.09
CA ARG A 41 -0.06 -14.13 6.23
C ARG A 41 0.66 -12.95 6.88
N ILE A 42 -0.13 -12.03 7.41
CA ILE A 42 0.35 -10.88 8.17
C ILE A 42 -0.69 -10.59 9.24
N ASP A 43 -0.22 -10.38 10.47
CA ASP A 43 -1.07 -10.08 11.61
C ASP A 43 -1.15 -8.57 11.85
N LYS A 44 -2.19 -8.15 12.57
CA LYS A 44 -2.36 -6.74 12.93
C LYS A 44 -1.17 -6.27 13.77
N GLY A 45 -0.56 -5.14 13.39
CA GLY A 45 0.62 -4.58 14.06
C GLY A 45 1.97 -5.14 13.57
N GLN A 46 1.97 -6.17 12.73
CA GLN A 46 3.20 -6.69 12.16
C GLN A 46 3.78 -5.75 11.09
N LYS A 47 5.12 -5.65 11.01
CA LYS A 47 5.80 -4.86 9.98
C LYS A 47 5.38 -5.33 8.58
N ILE A 48 4.75 -4.45 7.81
CA ILE A 48 4.35 -4.73 6.43
C ILE A 48 5.40 -4.33 5.40
N GLY A 49 6.24 -3.33 5.70
CA GLY A 49 7.20 -2.78 4.76
C GLY A 49 7.79 -1.46 5.21
N GLU A 50 8.43 -0.76 4.27
CA GLU A 50 9.00 0.57 4.43
C GLU A 50 8.41 1.53 3.42
N MET A 51 8.16 2.78 3.80
CA MET A 51 7.68 3.80 2.87
C MET A 51 8.75 4.13 1.82
N LEU A 52 8.34 4.26 0.57
CA LEU A 52 9.19 4.68 -0.54
C LEU A 52 9.42 6.20 -0.51
N PRO A 53 10.54 6.71 -1.06
CA PRO A 53 10.94 8.11 -0.91
C PRO A 53 10.09 9.05 -1.77
N MET A 54 8.90 9.42 -1.29
CA MET A 54 7.93 10.23 -2.00
C MET A 54 8.48 11.59 -2.43
N GLN A 55 9.27 12.25 -1.58
CA GLN A 55 9.90 13.55 -1.89
C GLN A 55 10.81 13.54 -3.12
N ARG A 56 11.35 12.37 -3.51
CA ARG A 56 12.17 12.27 -4.73
C ARG A 56 11.33 12.35 -6.01
N VAL A 57 10.05 12.01 -5.93
CA VAL A 57 9.12 12.01 -7.07
C VAL A 57 8.21 13.23 -7.04
N TYR A 58 7.76 13.64 -5.85
CA TYR A 58 6.87 14.77 -5.62
C TYR A 58 7.44 15.67 -4.52
N PRO A 59 8.39 16.57 -4.84
CA PRO A 59 8.92 17.53 -3.86
C PRO A 59 7.80 18.42 -3.31
N GLY A 60 7.73 18.55 -1.98
CA GLY A 60 6.78 19.44 -1.29
C GLY A 60 5.41 18.83 -0.98
N ILE A 61 5.12 17.60 -1.43
CA ILE A 61 3.91 16.88 -0.99
C ILE A 61 4.09 16.40 0.46
N THR A 62 3.02 16.22 1.23
CA THR A 62 3.12 15.46 2.49
C THR A 62 3.37 13.99 2.17
N SER A 63 4.51 13.44 2.62
CA SER A 63 4.83 12.02 2.47
C SER A 63 3.76 11.15 3.14
N HIS A 64 3.17 10.21 2.40
CA HIS A 64 2.08 9.38 2.91
C HIS A 64 2.08 7.98 2.29
N VAL A 65 1.38 7.06 2.95
CA VAL A 65 0.97 5.77 2.37
C VAL A 65 -0.43 5.96 1.81
N HIS A 66 -0.64 5.62 0.55
CA HIS A 66 -1.98 5.65 -0.02
C HIS A 66 -2.68 4.32 0.27
N VAL A 67 -3.81 4.40 0.96
CA VAL A 67 -4.67 3.26 1.30
C VAL A 67 -6.00 3.41 0.58
N GLN A 68 -6.42 2.37 -0.13
CA GLN A 68 -7.66 2.38 -0.91
C GLN A 68 -8.40 1.05 -0.73
N ASN A 69 -9.71 1.07 -0.48
CA ASN A 69 -10.51 -0.15 -0.53
C ASN A 69 -10.55 -0.73 -1.95
N CYS A 70 -10.57 -2.05 -2.10
CA CYS A 70 -10.67 -2.71 -3.41
C CYS A 70 -11.90 -2.29 -4.22
N ASN A 71 -13.00 -1.97 -3.53
CA ASN A 71 -14.26 -1.47 -4.11
C ASN A 71 -14.34 0.07 -4.20
N ARG A 72 -13.26 0.77 -3.85
CA ARG A 72 -13.14 2.24 -3.87
C ARG A 72 -14.08 3.00 -2.93
N PHE A 73 -14.79 2.32 -2.01
CA PHE A 73 -15.53 3.01 -0.95
C PHE A 73 -14.59 3.73 0.02
N ASN A 74 -15.12 4.78 0.65
CA ASN A 74 -14.38 5.59 1.62
C ASN A 74 -13.81 4.73 2.76
N VAL A 75 -12.49 4.75 2.92
CA VAL A 75 -11.74 3.95 3.91
C VAL A 75 -11.59 4.66 5.27
N THR A 76 -11.88 5.96 5.35
CA THR A 76 -11.60 6.80 6.54
C THR A 76 -12.31 6.31 7.79
N ARG A 77 -13.42 5.58 7.67
CA ARG A 77 -14.14 5.00 8.82
C ARG A 77 -13.36 3.91 9.58
N TYR A 78 -12.24 3.45 9.04
CA TYR A 78 -11.41 2.37 9.61
C TYR A 78 -10.03 2.86 10.09
N LEU A 79 -9.79 4.17 10.07
CA LEU A 79 -8.59 4.83 10.57
C LEU A 79 -8.82 5.36 11.97
#